data_AF-A0A7J2Z033-F1
#
_entry.id   AF-A0A7J2Z033-F1
#
_cell.length_a   1.000
_cell.length_b   1.000
_cell.length_c   1.000
_cell.angle_alpha   90.00
_cell.angle_beta   90.00
_cell.angle_gamma   90.00
#
_symmetry.space_group_name_H-M   'P 1'
#
loop_
_entity.id
_entity.type
_entity.pdbx_description
1 polymer ?
#
loop_
_entity_poly.entity_id
_entity_poly.type
_entity_poly.pdbx_seq_one_letter_code
_entity_poly.pdbx_strand_id
1 'polypeptide(L)'
;MAHLPFGVFRPMLIENLLKAGIKFKLYLADYFAWINNKLGGDLEKIRLAGEYFIEVWKAAGLDTTKVEFVWASDLASTKEYWKKVILVAKNTTVNRANRALSIMGRKAGELKEIAQYFYPCMQVADIFELQVDICQLGLDQRRANMLARELGPKLGWWKPVVVSHHMLMGLEGVKQPEGFDENREIDIAISSKMSKSKPKSCIFVHDTKEEIE
;
A
#
# COMPACT_ATOMS: atom_id res chain seq x y z
N MET A 1 -3.38 -13.70 5.90
CA MET A 1 -2.03 -14.27 6.11
C MET A 1 -0.95 -13.38 5.51
N ALA A 2 0.22 -13.29 6.14
CA ALA A 2 1.37 -12.51 5.66
C ALA A 2 2.26 -13.38 4.75
N HIS A 3 2.45 -12.96 3.49
CA HIS A 3 3.37 -13.62 2.56
C HIS A 3 4.79 -13.05 2.70
N LEU A 4 5.79 -13.76 2.20
CA LEU A 4 7.22 -13.42 2.30
C LEU A 4 7.57 -11.93 2.01
N PRO A 5 7.08 -11.28 0.92
CA PRO A 5 7.38 -9.87 0.67
C PRO A 5 6.90 -8.92 1.78
N PHE A 6 5.82 -9.28 2.46
CA PHE A 6 5.19 -8.46 3.50
C PHE A 6 5.72 -8.82 4.90
N GLY A 7 5.90 -10.11 5.18
CA GLY A 7 6.30 -10.57 6.50
C GLY A 7 7.79 -10.50 6.77
N VAL A 8 8.65 -10.66 5.75
CA VAL A 8 10.11 -10.77 5.93
C VAL A 8 10.85 -9.67 5.18
N PHE A 9 10.61 -9.51 3.88
CA PHE A 9 11.31 -8.51 3.07
C PHE A 9 11.02 -7.08 3.53
N ARG A 10 9.78 -6.80 3.95
CA ARG A 10 9.39 -5.48 4.46
C ARG A 10 10.16 -5.08 5.73
N PRO A 11 10.22 -5.88 6.80
CA PRO A 11 11.10 -5.61 7.94
C PRO A 11 12.56 -5.33 7.56
N MET A 12 13.16 -6.13 6.69
CA MET A 12 14.55 -5.93 6.23
C MET A 12 14.75 -4.57 5.56
N LEU A 13 13.79 -4.16 4.70
CA LEU A 13 13.82 -2.84 4.07
C LEU A 13 13.69 -1.71 5.10
N ILE A 14 12.80 -1.86 6.08
CA ILE A 14 12.61 -0.86 7.14
C ILE A 14 13.90 -0.74 7.97
N GLU A 15 14.54 -1.85 8.31
CA GLU A 15 15.79 -1.85 9.06
C GLU A 15 16.88 -1.05 8.34
N ASN A 16 17.01 -1.20 7.01
CA ASN A 16 17.96 -0.41 6.21
C ASN A 16 17.66 1.10 6.26
N LEU A 17 16.38 1.48 6.23
CA LEU A 17 15.97 2.88 6.32
C LEU A 17 16.23 3.45 7.72
N LEU A 18 15.94 2.68 8.77
CA LEU A 18 16.24 3.05 10.15
C LEU A 18 17.74 3.23 10.36
N LYS A 19 18.57 2.32 9.83
CA LYS A 19 20.04 2.43 9.83
C LYS A 19 20.55 3.68 9.10
N ALA A 20 19.84 4.13 8.07
CA ALA A 20 20.12 5.38 7.37
C ALA A 20 19.61 6.64 8.10
N GLY A 21 19.05 6.50 9.31
CA GLY A 21 18.55 7.62 10.11
C GLY A 21 17.14 8.09 9.72
N ILE A 22 16.41 7.34 8.89
CA ILE A 22 15.05 7.68 8.48
C ILE A 22 14.06 7.22 9.54
N LYS A 23 13.22 8.12 10.05
CA LYS A 23 12.08 7.77 10.90
C LYS A 23 11.01 7.07 10.06
N PHE A 24 10.44 5.99 10.57
CA PHE A 24 9.52 5.17 9.80
C PHE A 24 8.13 5.06 10.45
N LYS A 25 7.09 5.34 9.65
CA LYS A 25 5.68 5.11 10.01
C LYS A 25 5.16 3.86 9.30
N LEU A 26 4.70 2.87 10.06
CA LEU A 26 3.97 1.73 9.57
C LEU A 26 2.48 2.03 9.59
N TYR A 27 1.93 2.27 8.39
CA TYR A 27 0.54 2.65 8.20
C TYR A 27 -0.37 1.43 8.01
N LEU A 28 -1.24 1.19 8.99
CA LEU A 28 -2.23 0.12 9.03
C LEU A 28 -3.53 0.62 8.40
N ALA A 29 -3.68 0.33 7.11
CA ALA A 29 -4.71 0.89 6.25
C ALA A 29 -6.08 0.18 6.39
N ASP A 30 -6.67 0.17 7.58
CA ASP A 30 -7.93 -0.53 7.90
C ASP A 30 -9.13 -0.01 7.08
N TYR A 31 -9.34 1.30 6.99
CA TYR A 31 -10.39 1.88 6.12
C TYR A 31 -10.18 1.56 4.64
N PHE A 32 -8.94 1.46 4.18
CA PHE A 32 -8.64 1.07 2.80
C PHE A 32 -8.93 -0.42 2.55
N ALA A 33 -8.61 -1.27 3.51
CA ALA A 33 -8.98 -2.69 3.46
C ALA A 33 -10.51 -2.85 3.45
N TRP A 34 -11.23 -2.02 4.21
CA TRP A 34 -12.69 -1.97 4.23
C TRP A 34 -13.27 -1.54 2.88
N ILE A 35 -12.80 -0.43 2.31
CA ILE A 35 -13.20 0.04 0.96
C ILE A 35 -12.92 -1.02 -0.12
N ASN A 36 -11.86 -1.82 0.03
CA ASN A 36 -11.53 -2.91 -0.91
C ASN A 36 -12.18 -4.26 -0.54
N ASN A 37 -13.21 -4.24 0.31
CA ASN A 37 -13.99 -5.40 0.75
C ASN A 37 -13.14 -6.57 1.26
N LYS A 38 -12.00 -6.29 1.90
CA LYS A 38 -11.14 -7.32 2.49
C LYS A 38 -11.83 -7.93 3.72
N LEU A 39 -11.63 -9.23 3.92
CA LEU A 39 -12.25 -9.99 5.02
C LEU A 39 -13.78 -9.80 5.09
N GLY A 40 -14.43 -9.69 3.93
CA GLY A 40 -15.88 -9.49 3.84
C GLY A 40 -16.34 -8.08 4.21
N GLY A 41 -15.44 -7.09 4.29
CA GLY A 41 -15.78 -5.73 4.70
C GLY A 41 -15.99 -5.59 6.22
N ASP A 42 -15.53 -6.57 7.00
CA ASP A 42 -15.63 -6.58 8.46
C ASP A 42 -14.45 -5.82 9.09
N LEU A 43 -14.72 -4.62 9.60
CA LEU A 43 -13.70 -3.74 10.19
C LEU A 43 -13.02 -4.34 11.43
N GLU A 44 -13.75 -5.13 12.24
CA GLU A 44 -13.17 -5.77 13.41
C GLU A 44 -12.16 -6.84 13.00
N LYS A 45 -12.52 -7.69 12.03
CA LYS A 45 -11.59 -8.67 11.46
C LYS A 45 -10.40 -8.01 10.76
N ILE A 46 -10.61 -6.87 10.11
CA ILE A 46 -9.53 -6.08 9.49
C ILE A 46 -8.56 -5.55 10.55
N ARG A 47 -9.06 -4.99 11.65
CA ARG A 47 -8.20 -4.52 12.76
C ARG A 47 -7.44 -5.68 13.40
N LEU A 48 -8.11 -6.79 13.67
CA LEU A 48 -7.45 -8.00 14.19
C LEU A 48 -6.34 -8.50 13.24
N ALA A 49 -6.57 -8.45 11.92
CA ALA A 49 -5.53 -8.78 10.94
C ALA A 49 -4.35 -7.78 10.96
N GLY A 50 -4.61 -6.50 11.24
CA GLY A 50 -3.57 -5.49 11.42
C GLY A 50 -2.71 -5.74 12.67
N GLU A 51 -3.34 -6.10 13.79
CA GLU A 51 -2.65 -6.51 15.03
C GLU A 51 -1.78 -7.75 14.79
N TYR A 52 -2.34 -8.75 14.11
CA TYR A 52 -1.58 -9.91 13.65
C TYR A 52 -0.36 -9.52 12.80
N PHE A 53 -0.47 -8.54 11.89
CA PHE A 53 0.67 -8.09 11.09
C PHE A 53 1.76 -7.43 11.93
N ILE A 54 1.40 -6.71 13.00
CA ILE A 54 2.37 -6.16 13.95
C ILE A 54 3.19 -7.28 14.59
N GLU A 55 2.53 -8.35 15.05
CA GLU A 55 3.21 -9.50 15.65
C GLU A 55 4.11 -10.25 14.65
N VAL A 56 3.67 -10.38 13.39
CA VAL A 56 4.51 -10.95 12.33
C VAL A 56 5.80 -10.13 12.14
N TRP A 57 5.70 -8.80 12.10
CA TRP A 57 6.88 -7.96 11.91
C TRP A 57 7.82 -7.98 13.13
N LYS A 58 7.27 -8.02 14.35
CA LYS A 58 8.07 -8.23 15.57
C LYS A 58 8.85 -9.55 15.51
N ALA A 59 8.17 -10.64 15.16
CA ALA A 59 8.79 -11.96 15.03
C ALA A 59 9.86 -12.01 13.91
N ALA A 60 9.69 -11.20 12.86
CA ALA A 60 10.67 -11.03 11.79
C ALA A 60 11.87 -10.13 12.17
N GLY A 61 11.96 -9.68 13.42
CA GLY A 61 13.10 -8.91 13.94
C GLY A 61 12.97 -7.39 13.81
N LEU A 62 11.80 -6.86 13.47
CA LEU A 62 11.59 -5.41 13.46
C LEU A 62 11.61 -4.84 14.88
N ASP A 63 12.55 -3.92 15.14
CA ASP A 63 12.57 -3.16 16.39
C ASP A 63 11.41 -2.15 16.43
N THR A 64 10.32 -2.55 17.09
CA THR A 64 9.10 -1.74 17.15
C THR A 64 9.25 -0.44 17.94
N THR A 65 10.33 -0.28 18.72
CA THR A 65 10.60 0.97 19.45
C THR A 65 11.06 2.10 18.53
N LYS A 66 11.50 1.76 17.30
CA LYS A 66 12.02 2.70 16.30
C LYS A 66 11.03 3.03 15.19
N VAL A 67 9.84 2.45 15.22
CA VAL A 67 8.78 2.68 14.22
C VAL A 67 7.50 3.17 14.91
N GLU A 68 6.77 4.03 14.21
CA GLU A 68 5.47 4.51 14.66
C GLU A 68 4.37 3.73 13.92
N PHE A 69 3.44 3.12 14.65
CA PHE A 69 2.27 2.48 14.06
C PHE A 69 1.12 3.48 14.01
N VAL A 70 0.50 3.62 12.83
CA VAL A 70 -0.60 4.56 12.61
C VAL A 70 -1.74 3.85 11.91
N TRP A 71 -2.94 3.92 12.45
CA TRP A 71 -4.15 3.38 11.81
C TRP A 71 -4.80 4.41 10.90
N ALA A 72 -5.29 3.98 9.74
CA ALA A 72 -5.98 4.87 8.80
C ALA A 72 -7.28 5.45 9.39
N SER A 73 -8.03 4.65 10.13
CA SER A 73 -9.22 5.09 10.85
C SER A 73 -8.93 6.21 11.85
N ASP A 74 -7.83 6.13 12.58
CA ASP A 74 -7.42 7.17 13.54
C ASP A 74 -7.03 8.46 12.81
N LEU A 75 -6.30 8.34 11.69
CA LEU A 75 -5.92 9.47 10.83
C LEU A 75 -7.15 10.16 10.21
N ALA A 76 -8.15 9.37 9.82
CA ALA A 76 -9.38 9.84 9.16
C ALA A 76 -10.44 10.39 10.13
N SER A 77 -10.13 10.52 11.42
CA SER A 77 -11.08 10.96 12.46
C SER A 77 -11.36 12.47 12.47
N THR A 78 -10.58 13.28 11.73
CA THR A 78 -10.66 14.74 11.77
C THR A 78 -11.32 15.33 10.52
N LYS A 79 -11.98 16.49 10.66
CA LYS A 79 -12.53 17.24 9.52
C LYS A 79 -11.43 17.79 8.61
N GLU A 80 -10.26 18.08 9.17
CA GLU A 80 -9.08 18.58 8.47
C GLU A 80 -8.55 17.55 7.47
N TYR A 81 -8.51 16.27 7.86
CA TYR A 81 -8.17 15.17 6.97
C TYR A 81 -9.12 15.13 5.76
N TRP A 82 -10.43 15.11 5.99
CA TRP A 82 -11.41 15.05 4.90
C TRP A 82 -11.38 16.29 4.01
N LYS A 83 -11.08 17.47 4.56
CA LYS A 83 -10.84 18.67 3.75
C LYS A 83 -9.67 18.46 2.78
N LYS A 84 -8.57 17.82 3.21
CA LYS A 84 -7.45 17.47 2.31
C LYS A 84 -7.88 16.46 1.25
N VAL A 85 -8.63 15.43 1.60
CA VAL A 85 -9.18 14.44 0.65
C VAL A 85 -10.00 15.15 -0.44
N ILE A 86 -10.88 16.07 -0.06
CA ILE A 86 -11.69 16.85 -1.01
C ILE A 86 -10.83 17.78 -1.87
N LEU A 87 -9.79 18.43 -1.30
CA LEU A 87 -8.86 19.26 -2.08
C LEU A 87 -8.12 18.44 -3.15
N VAL A 88 -7.67 17.24 -2.80
CA VAL A 88 -7.07 16.29 -3.75
C VAL A 88 -8.07 15.93 -4.84
N ALA A 89 -9.31 15.58 -4.46
CA ALA A 89 -10.35 15.21 -5.42
C ALA A 89 -10.69 16.37 -6.37
N LYS A 90 -10.82 17.61 -5.87
CA LYS A 90 -11.08 18.81 -6.69
C LYS A 90 -9.97 19.11 -7.71
N ASN A 91 -8.77 18.61 -7.48
CA ASN A 91 -7.61 18.80 -8.37
C ASN A 91 -7.27 17.53 -9.16
N THR A 92 -8.12 16.51 -9.11
CA THR A 92 -7.92 15.23 -9.81
C THR A 92 -9.08 14.99 -10.77
N THR A 93 -8.80 14.83 -12.06
CA THR A 93 -9.85 14.48 -13.03
C THR A 93 -10.31 13.03 -12.82
N VAL A 94 -11.55 12.71 -13.20
CA VAL A 94 -12.09 11.33 -13.11
C VAL A 94 -11.19 10.33 -13.86
N ASN A 95 -10.71 10.70 -15.05
CA ASN A 95 -9.77 9.85 -15.82
C ASN A 95 -8.45 9.62 -15.07
N ARG A 96 -7.95 10.63 -14.34
CA ARG A 96 -6.74 10.50 -13.54
C ARG A 96 -6.97 9.60 -12.34
N ALA A 97 -8.09 9.75 -11.65
CA ALA A 97 -8.50 8.87 -10.55
C ALA A 97 -8.63 7.42 -11.05
N ASN A 98 -9.30 7.19 -12.19
CA ASN A 98 -9.45 5.88 -12.82
C ASN A 98 -8.12 5.15 -13.04
N ARG A 99 -7.12 5.85 -13.60
CA ARG A 99 -5.79 5.26 -13.74
C ARG A 99 -5.18 4.92 -12.38
N ALA A 100 -5.36 5.76 -11.37
CA ALA A 100 -4.80 5.48 -10.05
C ALA A 100 -5.43 4.28 -9.33
N LEU A 101 -6.57 3.74 -9.79
CA LEU A 101 -7.24 2.61 -9.12
C LEU A 101 -6.48 1.28 -9.21
N SER A 102 -5.45 1.15 -10.04
CA SER A 102 -4.60 -0.05 -10.03
C SER A 102 -3.86 -0.26 -8.70
N ILE A 103 -3.68 0.79 -7.88
CA ILE A 103 -3.02 0.71 -6.57
C ILE A 103 -3.75 -0.21 -5.57
N MET A 104 -5.06 -0.40 -5.72
CA MET A 104 -5.84 -1.34 -4.89
C MET A 104 -5.82 -2.79 -5.42
N GLY A 105 -5.03 -3.06 -6.46
CA GLY A 105 -4.92 -4.36 -7.12
C GLY A 105 -6.17 -4.76 -7.90
N ARG A 106 -6.94 -3.78 -8.38
CA ARG A 106 -8.15 -3.95 -9.19
C ARG A 106 -7.92 -3.38 -10.58
N LYS A 107 -8.58 -3.97 -11.58
CA LYS A 107 -8.66 -3.39 -12.93
C LYS A 107 -9.83 -2.41 -13.02
N ALA A 108 -9.76 -1.45 -13.92
CA ALA A 108 -10.80 -0.42 -14.06
C ALA A 108 -12.21 -0.99 -14.29
N GLY A 109 -12.33 -2.13 -14.99
CA GLY A 109 -13.62 -2.79 -15.22
C GLY A 109 -14.14 -3.62 -14.04
N GLU A 110 -13.37 -3.80 -12.97
CA GLU A 110 -13.76 -4.59 -11.79
C GLU A 110 -14.38 -3.74 -10.68
N LEU A 111 -14.43 -2.43 -10.87
CA LEU A 111 -14.90 -1.46 -9.90
C LEU A 111 -16.42 -1.40 -9.90
N LYS A 112 -17.01 -1.39 -8.71
CA LYS A 112 -18.46 -1.45 -8.50
C LYS A 112 -19.00 -0.32 -7.63
N GLU A 113 -18.16 0.29 -6.80
CA GLU A 113 -18.59 1.16 -5.71
C GLU A 113 -17.90 2.53 -5.81
N ILE A 114 -18.66 3.59 -5.54
CA ILE A 114 -18.12 4.97 -5.51
C ILE A 114 -17.02 5.12 -4.46
N ALA A 115 -17.11 4.38 -3.35
CA ALA A 115 -16.08 4.35 -2.30
C ALA A 115 -14.67 4.09 -2.85
N GLN A 116 -14.56 3.31 -3.94
CA GLN A 116 -13.27 3.00 -4.56
C GLN A 116 -12.58 4.23 -5.16
N TYR A 117 -13.34 5.24 -5.61
CA TYR A 117 -12.78 6.50 -6.10
C TYR A 117 -12.23 7.40 -4.99
N PHE A 118 -12.68 7.22 -3.75
CA PHE A 118 -12.08 7.89 -2.60
C PHE A 118 -10.70 7.34 -2.29
N TYR A 119 -10.44 6.06 -2.55
CA TYR A 119 -9.18 5.37 -2.24
C TYR A 119 -7.93 6.15 -2.74
N PRO A 120 -7.76 6.49 -4.03
CA PRO A 120 -6.58 7.24 -4.46
C PRO A 120 -6.54 8.66 -3.87
N CYS A 121 -7.67 9.30 -3.62
CA CYS A 121 -7.72 10.63 -3.02
C CYS A 121 -7.30 10.60 -1.55
N MET A 122 -7.77 9.61 -0.80
CA MET A 122 -7.38 9.35 0.58
C MET A 122 -5.89 9.02 0.67
N GLN A 123 -5.39 8.10 -0.15
CA GLN A 123 -3.98 7.72 -0.11
C GLN A 123 -3.03 8.89 -0.42
N VAL A 124 -3.43 9.81 -1.30
CA VAL A 124 -2.66 11.05 -1.53
C VAL A 124 -2.76 12.01 -0.34
N ALA A 125 -3.95 12.17 0.25
CA ALA A 125 -4.13 12.99 1.43
C ALA A 125 -3.32 12.47 2.63
N ASP A 126 -3.24 11.15 2.81
CA ASP A 126 -2.48 10.49 3.87
C ASP A 126 -1.01 10.92 3.88
N ILE A 127 -0.38 11.07 2.71
CA ILE A 127 1.02 11.52 2.60
C ILE A 127 1.20 12.90 3.25
N PHE A 128 0.26 13.81 3.04
CA PHE A 128 0.30 15.17 3.56
C PHE A 128 -0.26 15.31 4.97
N GLU A 129 -1.11 14.40 5.41
CA GLU A 129 -1.59 14.35 6.80
C GLU A 129 -0.51 13.76 7.72
N LEU A 130 0.12 12.67 7.30
CA LEU A 130 1.21 12.02 8.02
C LEU A 130 2.52 12.81 7.97
N GLN A 131 2.59 13.90 7.20
CA GLN A 131 3.80 14.70 7.00
C GLN A 131 4.98 13.87 6.49
N VAL A 132 4.73 13.04 5.47
CA VAL A 132 5.72 12.10 4.92
C VAL A 132 6.63 12.79 3.91
N ASP A 133 7.93 12.80 4.17
CA ASP A 133 8.95 13.23 3.20
C ASP A 133 9.25 12.17 2.14
N ILE A 134 9.20 10.89 2.53
CA ILE A 134 9.58 9.73 1.69
C ILE A 134 8.44 8.71 1.65
N CYS A 135 7.79 8.58 0.49
CA CYS A 135 6.82 7.52 0.22
C CYS A 135 7.55 6.22 -0.13
N GLN A 136 7.77 5.36 0.87
CA GLN A 136 8.45 4.07 0.68
C GLN A 136 7.44 2.90 0.60
N LEU A 137 7.06 2.55 -0.62
CA LEU A 137 6.00 1.59 -0.96
C LEU A 137 6.41 0.70 -2.15
N GLY A 138 5.59 -0.30 -2.48
CA GLY A 138 5.82 -1.14 -3.66
C GLY A 138 5.70 -0.35 -4.96
N LEU A 139 6.28 -0.88 -6.04
CA LEU A 139 6.15 -0.28 -7.38
C LEU A 139 4.68 -0.16 -7.83
N ASP A 140 3.82 -1.07 -7.37
CA ASP A 140 2.37 -1.06 -7.61
C ASP A 140 1.64 0.16 -7.00
N GLN A 141 2.27 0.87 -6.05
CA GLN A 141 1.72 2.10 -5.45
C GLN A 141 2.16 3.38 -6.18
N ARG A 142 2.95 3.28 -7.27
CA ARG A 142 3.55 4.44 -7.94
C ARG A 142 2.54 5.50 -8.38
N ARG A 143 1.32 5.11 -8.78
CA ARG A 143 0.35 6.04 -9.37
C ARG A 143 -0.15 7.07 -8.34
N ALA A 144 -0.47 6.65 -7.12
CA ALA A 144 -0.84 7.55 -6.04
C ALA A 144 0.34 8.46 -5.65
N ASN A 145 1.54 7.90 -5.54
CA ASN A 145 2.75 8.65 -5.23
C ASN A 145 3.07 9.72 -6.29
N MET A 146 2.91 9.41 -7.58
CA MET A 146 3.11 10.38 -8.65
C MET A 146 2.00 11.44 -8.67
N LEU A 147 0.76 11.07 -8.34
CA LEU A 147 -0.32 12.05 -8.17
C LEU A 147 -0.02 13.00 -7.01
N ALA A 148 0.47 12.49 -5.87
CA ALA A 148 0.89 13.32 -4.74
C ALA A 148 2.02 14.29 -5.14
N ARG A 149 3.02 13.83 -5.89
CA ARG A 149 4.11 14.69 -6.40
C ARG A 149 3.64 15.78 -7.36
N GLU A 150 2.57 15.52 -8.12
CA GLU A 150 1.96 16.48 -9.02
C GLU A 150 1.14 17.52 -8.26
N LEU A 151 0.32 17.07 -7.30
CA LEU A 151 -0.63 17.92 -6.58
C LEU A 151 -0.01 18.69 -5.43
N GLY A 152 1.02 18.14 -4.76
CA GLY A 152 1.67 18.79 -3.61
C GLY A 152 2.02 20.25 -3.90
N PRO A 153 2.88 20.53 -4.90
CA PRO A 153 3.24 21.90 -5.26
C PRO A 153 2.06 22.77 -5.69
N LYS A 154 1.07 22.21 -6.41
CA LYS A 154 -0.14 22.94 -6.85
C LYS A 154 -1.00 23.41 -5.68
N LEU A 155 -0.98 22.66 -4.57
CA LEU A 155 -1.76 22.92 -3.35
C LEU A 155 -0.94 23.65 -2.27
N GLY A 156 0.30 24.06 -2.58
CA GLY A 156 1.19 24.71 -1.61
C GLY A 156 1.79 23.75 -0.58
N TRP A 157 1.76 22.44 -0.84
CA TRP A 157 2.41 21.41 -0.03
C TRP A 157 3.78 21.03 -0.63
N TRP A 158 4.57 20.24 0.11
CA TRP A 158 5.87 19.77 -0.37
C TRP A 158 5.72 18.70 -1.46
N LYS A 159 6.82 18.44 -2.17
CA LYS A 159 6.90 17.37 -3.18
C LYS A 159 7.56 16.13 -2.56
N PRO A 160 6.82 15.09 -2.18
CA PRO A 160 7.39 13.93 -1.50
C PRO A 160 8.36 13.15 -2.40
N VAL A 161 9.44 12.63 -1.82
CA VAL A 161 10.35 11.68 -2.47
C VAL A 161 9.65 10.32 -2.56
N VAL A 162 9.86 9.61 -3.66
CA VAL A 162 9.23 8.30 -3.89
C VAL A 162 10.32 7.26 -4.02
N VAL A 163 10.28 6.27 -3.11
CA VAL A 163 11.22 5.15 -3.07
C VAL A 163 10.43 3.87 -3.25
N SER A 164 10.31 3.43 -4.49
CA SER A 164 9.58 2.21 -4.84
C SER A 164 10.48 0.99 -4.73
N HIS A 165 10.09 0.00 -3.92
CA HIS A 165 10.81 -1.27 -3.84
C HIS A 165 10.36 -2.25 -4.92
N HIS A 166 11.24 -3.19 -5.23
CA HIS A 166 11.00 -4.27 -6.20
C HIS A 166 9.83 -5.17 -5.77
N MET A 167 9.04 -5.60 -6.75
CA MET A 167 7.94 -6.54 -6.53
C MET A 167 8.48 -7.97 -6.56
N LEU A 168 8.63 -8.59 -5.39
CA LEU A 168 9.12 -9.97 -5.31
C LEU A 168 8.17 -10.90 -6.09
N MET A 169 8.75 -11.65 -7.03
CA MET A 169 8.03 -12.52 -7.95
C MET A 169 7.35 -13.68 -7.22
N GLY A 170 6.18 -14.10 -7.70
CA GLY A 170 5.56 -15.35 -7.26
C GLY A 170 6.31 -16.57 -7.78
N LEU A 171 6.13 -17.72 -7.14
CA LEU A 171 6.84 -18.96 -7.48
C LEU A 171 6.51 -19.52 -8.88
N GLU A 172 5.40 -19.09 -9.48
CA GLU A 172 5.00 -19.44 -10.85
C GLU A 172 5.83 -18.72 -11.94
N GLY A 173 6.71 -17.80 -11.55
CA GLY A 173 7.57 -17.06 -12.48
C GLY A 173 6.88 -15.87 -13.15
N VAL A 174 7.45 -15.44 -14.27
CA VAL A 174 7.02 -14.25 -15.02
C VAL A 174 5.67 -14.49 -15.69
N LYS A 175 4.76 -13.52 -15.53
CA LYS A 175 3.43 -13.52 -16.13
C LYS A 175 3.32 -12.52 -17.27
N GLN A 176 2.30 -12.72 -18.09
CA GLN A 176 1.93 -11.73 -19.10
C GLN A 176 1.37 -10.46 -18.44
N PRO A 177 1.54 -9.30 -19.08
CA PRO A 177 0.98 -8.03 -18.60
C PRO A 177 -0.55 -8.12 -18.43
N GLU A 178 -1.06 -7.70 -17.27
CA GLU A 178 -2.49 -7.75 -16.93
C GLU A 178 -3.20 -6.39 -17.03
N GLY A 179 -2.48 -5.31 -17.36
CA GLY A 179 -3.03 -3.96 -17.56
C GLY A 179 -3.13 -3.08 -16.30
N PHE A 180 -2.28 -3.32 -15.31
CA PHE A 180 -2.09 -2.47 -14.13
C PHE A 180 -1.30 -1.18 -14.44
N ASP A 181 -0.43 -1.21 -15.45
CA ASP A 181 0.40 -0.07 -15.88
C ASP A 181 0.44 0.10 -17.41
N GLU A 182 0.58 1.34 -17.90
CA GLU A 182 0.80 1.59 -19.33
C GLU A 182 2.22 1.22 -19.77
N ASN A 183 3.19 1.28 -18.84
CA ASN A 183 4.54 0.81 -19.10
C ASN A 183 4.59 -0.72 -18.98
N ARG A 184 4.94 -1.39 -20.08
CA ARG A 184 4.96 -2.86 -20.17
C ARG A 184 5.85 -3.53 -19.13
N GLU A 185 7.05 -3.01 -18.86
CA GLU A 185 7.98 -3.62 -17.90
C GLU A 185 7.45 -3.51 -16.47
N ILE A 186 6.89 -2.34 -16.12
CA ILE A 186 6.24 -2.12 -14.83
C ILE A 186 5.04 -3.04 -14.69
N ASP A 187 4.24 -3.17 -15.75
CA ASP A 187 3.06 -4.02 -15.73
C ASP A 187 3.42 -5.49 -15.50
N ILE A 188 4.44 -6.01 -16.21
CA ILE A 188 4.95 -7.37 -16.00
C ILE A 188 5.43 -7.56 -14.56
N ALA A 189 6.15 -6.59 -13.98
CA ALA A 189 6.62 -6.66 -12.60
C ALA A 189 5.45 -6.71 -11.59
N ILE A 190 4.39 -5.94 -11.83
CA ILE A 190 3.20 -5.93 -10.97
C ILE A 190 2.38 -7.23 -11.15
N SER A 191 2.19 -7.70 -12.38
CA SER A 191 1.45 -8.93 -12.71
C SER A 191 2.14 -10.19 -12.19
N SER A 192 3.47 -10.20 -12.15
CA SER A 192 4.26 -11.37 -11.71
C SER A 192 4.47 -11.41 -10.19
N LYS A 193 3.97 -10.41 -9.44
CA LYS A 193 4.23 -10.31 -7.99
C LYS A 193 3.59 -11.45 -7.20
N MET A 194 4.24 -11.81 -6.11
CA MET A 194 3.65 -12.68 -5.09
C MET A 194 2.42 -11.99 -4.47
N SER A 195 1.26 -12.67 -4.50
CA SER A 195 -0.02 -12.11 -4.06
C SER A 195 -0.88 -13.15 -3.34
N LYS A 196 -1.47 -12.74 -2.21
CA LYS A 196 -2.36 -13.57 -1.38
C LYS A 196 -3.55 -14.16 -2.15
N SER A 197 -3.94 -13.56 -3.27
CA SER A 197 -5.00 -14.06 -4.14
C SER A 197 -4.64 -15.35 -4.88
N LYS A 198 -3.35 -15.70 -4.96
CA LYS A 198 -2.83 -16.94 -5.55
C LYS A 198 -1.96 -17.66 -4.51
N PRO A 199 -2.56 -18.34 -3.51
CA PRO A 199 -1.80 -18.91 -2.39
C PRO A 199 -0.70 -19.87 -2.83
N LYS A 200 -0.95 -20.70 -3.86
CA LYS A 200 0.02 -21.67 -4.40
C LYS A 200 1.29 -21.04 -4.99
N SER A 201 1.26 -19.74 -5.30
CA SER A 201 2.43 -19.03 -5.83
C SER A 201 3.16 -18.22 -4.76
N CYS A 202 2.83 -18.43 -3.48
CA CYS A 202 3.32 -17.66 -2.35
C CYS A 202 3.92 -18.56 -1.29
N ILE A 203 4.90 -18.01 -0.56
CA ILE A 203 5.33 -18.53 0.73
C ILE A 203 4.75 -17.61 1.80
N PHE A 204 4.06 -18.17 2.79
CA PHE A 204 3.57 -17.47 3.97
C PHE A 204 4.45 -17.70 5.18
N VAL A 205 4.45 -16.75 6.11
CA VAL A 205 5.28 -16.80 7.33
C VAL A 205 4.87 -17.91 8.31
N HIS A 206 3.82 -18.66 8.02
CA HIS A 206 3.34 -19.78 8.83
C HIS A 206 3.31 -21.09 8.05
N ASP A 207 3.76 -21.08 6.79
CA ASP A 207 3.91 -22.32 6.06
C ASP A 207 4.90 -23.19 6.84
N THR A 208 4.51 -24.45 7.02
CA THR A 208 5.36 -25.48 7.60
C THR A 208 6.58 -25.69 6.72
N LYS A 209 7.61 -26.35 7.28
CA LYS A 209 8.81 -26.67 6.50
C LYS A 209 8.46 -27.51 5.27
N GLU A 210 7.55 -28.46 5.44
CA GLU A 210 7.05 -29.35 4.38
C GLU A 210 6.24 -28.61 3.31
N GLU A 211 5.57 -27.50 3.64
CA GLU A 211 4.88 -26.65 2.65
C GLU A 211 5.84 -25.74 1.86
N ILE A 212 7.01 -25.45 2.43
CA ILE A 212 8.05 -24.63 1.80
C ILE A 212 8.95 -25.46 0.86
N GLU A 213 9.25 -26.71 1.22
CA GLU A 213 10.07 -27.66 0.44
C GLU A 213 9.33 -28.20 -0.81
#